data_AF-A0A9P9KSX3-F1
#
_entry.id   AF-A0A9P9KSX3-F1
#
_cell.length_a   1.000
_cell.length_b   1.000
_cell.length_c   1.000
_cell.angle_alpha   90.00
_cell.angle_beta   90.00
_cell.angle_gamma   90.00
#
_symmetry.space_group_name_H-M   'P 1'
#
loop_
_entity.id
_entity.type
_entity.pdbx_description
1 polymer ?
#
loop_
_entity_poly.entity_id
_entity_poly.type
_entity_poly.pdbx_seq_one_letter_code
_entity_poly.pdbx_strand_id
1 'polypeptide(L)'
;MFGDNPQFEASDLPSVRTVRKIHRLARRFFKENLAESSWNNDVHSKRLEWVMRDSPSSDDDLLDYRCRLCWGRRDPIDAIEFLPGIIVIKHDWYFVATDLDRFGKARTFERIPLGSTESILGIYKLSMSLLKLCQWVRDQYWPAFQADILNLEAQVASGEAGAA
;
A
#
# COMPACT_ATOMS: atom_id res chain seq x y z
N MET A 1 -1.38 16.12 -2.78
CA MET A 1 -0.11 16.41 -2.07
C MET A 1 -0.13 15.67 -0.74
N PHE A 2 0.86 14.82 -0.44
CA PHE A 2 0.85 13.93 0.73
C PHE A 2 0.70 14.75 2.02
N GLY A 3 -0.50 14.76 2.61
CA GLY A 3 -0.86 15.70 3.68
C GLY A 3 0.14 15.72 4.84
N ASP A 4 0.59 16.92 5.18
CA ASP A 4 1.74 17.25 6.05
C ASP A 4 1.56 16.88 7.53
N ASN A 5 0.43 16.27 7.91
CA ASN A 5 0.18 15.88 9.29
C ASN A 5 -0.40 14.46 9.36
N PRO A 6 0.46 13.42 9.32
CA PRO A 6 -0.02 12.06 9.52
C PRO A 6 -0.56 11.87 10.94
N GLN A 7 -1.81 11.43 11.06
CA GLN A 7 -2.40 10.94 12.32
C GLN A 7 -1.97 9.47 12.50
N PHE A 8 -0.73 9.25 12.93
CA PHE A 8 -0.30 7.93 13.39
C PHE A 8 -0.11 7.96 14.90
N GLU A 9 -0.75 7.01 15.58
CA GLU A 9 -0.50 6.77 16.99
C GLU A 9 0.78 5.94 17.15
N ALA A 10 1.46 6.06 18.28
CA ALA A 10 2.65 5.25 18.56
C ALA A 10 2.36 3.73 18.55
N SER A 11 1.09 3.35 18.75
CA SER A 11 0.59 1.97 18.62
C SER A 11 0.63 1.42 17.20
N ASP A 12 0.62 2.29 16.19
CA ASP A 12 0.59 1.89 14.78
C ASP A 12 1.98 1.49 14.29
N LEU A 13 3.03 1.74 15.08
CA LEU A 13 4.41 1.42 14.74
C LEU A 13 4.86 0.07 15.32
N PRO A 14 5.77 -0.64 14.62
CA PRO A 14 6.24 -1.91 15.09
C PRO A 14 7.11 -1.74 16.34
N SER A 15 6.92 -2.63 17.32
CA SER A 15 7.80 -2.69 18.49
C SER A 15 9.27 -2.85 18.07
N VAL A 16 10.18 -2.33 18.88
CA VAL A 16 11.63 -2.49 18.65
C VAL A 16 12.02 -3.97 18.53
N ARG A 17 11.33 -4.87 19.25
CA ARG A 17 11.55 -6.31 19.15
C ARG A 17 11.20 -6.84 17.76
N THR A 18 10.06 -6.41 17.20
CA THR A 18 9.61 -6.76 15.85
C THR A 18 10.60 -6.25 14.81
N VAL A 19 10.99 -4.96 14.90
CA VAL A 19 11.96 -4.35 13.97
C VAL A 19 13.30 -5.08 13.99
N ARG A 20 13.82 -5.43 15.18
CA ARG A 20 15.06 -6.21 15.31
C ARG A 20 14.96 -7.63 14.75
N LYS A 21 13.78 -8.24 14.74
CA LYS A 21 13.57 -9.55 14.10
C LYS A 21 13.63 -9.41 12.57
N ILE A 22 12.90 -8.44 12.01
CA ILE A 22 12.88 -8.16 10.56
C ILE A 22 14.29 -7.87 10.05
N HIS A 23 15.02 -6.96 10.71
CA HIS A 23 16.40 -6.63 10.33
C HIS A 23 17.32 -7.85 10.35
N ARG A 24 17.25 -8.69 11.39
CA ARG A 24 18.08 -9.91 11.47
C ARG A 24 17.76 -10.90 10.35
N LEU A 25 16.47 -11.06 10.02
CA LEU A 25 16.02 -11.96 8.96
C LEU A 25 16.50 -11.47 7.59
N ALA A 26 16.24 -10.20 7.25
CA ALA A 26 16.67 -9.60 5.99
C ALA A 26 18.20 -9.67 5.82
N ARG A 27 18.95 -9.35 6.88
CA ARG A 27 20.42 -9.43 6.87
C ARG A 27 20.92 -10.86 6.65
N ARG A 28 20.22 -11.87 7.18
CA ARG A 28 20.57 -13.28 6.95
C ARG A 28 20.37 -13.65 5.48
N PHE A 29 19.22 -13.31 4.91
CA PHE A 29 18.88 -13.59 3.51
C PHE A 29 19.88 -12.93 2.55
N PHE A 30 20.31 -11.72 2.86
CA PHE A 30 21.35 -11.03 2.08
C PHE A 30 22.70 -11.74 2.16
N LYS A 31 23.14 -12.11 3.37
CA LYS A 31 24.42 -12.80 3.59
C LYS A 31 24.47 -14.19 2.94
N GLU A 32 23.35 -14.90 2.97
CA GLU A 32 23.20 -16.22 2.35
C GLU A 32 22.96 -16.14 0.84
N ASN A 33 22.89 -14.92 0.27
CA ASN A 33 22.61 -14.65 -1.13
C ASN A 33 21.38 -15.42 -1.66
N LEU A 34 20.35 -15.48 -0.83
CA LEU A 34 19.12 -16.18 -1.18
C LEU A 34 18.42 -15.48 -2.34
N ALA A 35 17.79 -16.27 -3.20
CA ALA A 35 17.06 -15.77 -4.36
C ALA A 35 15.93 -14.82 -3.95
N GLU A 36 15.60 -13.86 -4.83
CA GLU A 36 14.52 -12.88 -4.58
C GLU A 36 13.17 -13.54 -4.29
N SER A 37 12.93 -14.75 -4.81
CA SER A 37 11.73 -15.54 -4.47
C SER A 37 11.64 -15.87 -2.99
N SER A 38 12.76 -16.21 -2.34
CA SER A 38 12.82 -16.41 -0.89
C SER A 38 12.52 -15.10 -0.15
N TRP A 39 13.05 -13.97 -0.63
CA TRP A 39 12.75 -12.65 -0.06
C TRP A 39 11.27 -12.30 -0.12
N ASN A 40 10.64 -12.51 -1.28
CA ASN A 40 9.24 -12.22 -1.50
C ASN A 40 8.34 -13.00 -0.52
N ASN A 41 8.64 -14.28 -0.31
CA ASN A 41 7.85 -15.15 0.56
C ASN A 41 8.08 -14.85 2.05
N ASP A 42 9.34 -14.67 2.47
CA ASP A 42 9.68 -14.68 3.90
C ASP A 42 9.93 -13.31 4.53
N VAL A 43 10.24 -12.29 3.73
CA VAL A 43 10.56 -10.95 4.22
C VAL A 43 9.51 -9.94 3.77
N HIS A 44 9.21 -9.89 2.46
CA HIS A 44 8.32 -8.86 1.91
C HIS A 44 6.85 -9.11 2.27
N SER A 45 6.38 -10.35 2.12
CA SER A 45 4.98 -10.71 2.44
C SER A 45 4.66 -10.46 3.92
N LYS A 46 5.54 -10.89 4.85
CA LYS A 46 5.35 -10.66 6.29
C LYS A 46 5.32 -9.19 6.66
N ARG A 47 6.04 -8.36 5.89
CA ARG A 47 6.05 -6.91 6.09
C ARG A 47 4.74 -6.28 5.65
N LEU A 48 4.25 -6.64 4.46
CA LEU A 48 2.96 -6.16 3.95
C LEU A 48 1.81 -6.62 4.85
N GLU A 49 1.79 -7.90 5.21
CA GLU A 49 0.80 -8.48 6.12
C GLU A 49 0.74 -7.71 7.44
N TRP A 50 1.89 -7.36 8.01
CA TRP A 50 1.94 -6.60 9.26
C TRP A 50 1.36 -5.18 9.13
N VAL A 51 1.62 -4.47 8.02
CA VAL A 51 1.07 -3.12 7.82
C VAL A 51 -0.42 -3.15 7.48
N MET A 52 -0.88 -4.20 6.80
CA MET A 52 -2.24 -4.28 6.27
C MET A 52 -3.24 -4.94 7.24
N ARG A 53 -2.80 -5.61 8.31
CA ARG A 53 -3.69 -6.20 9.33
C ARG A 53 -4.14 -5.16 10.35
N ASP A 54 -5.46 -4.96 10.48
CA ASP A 54 -6.11 -3.99 11.37
C ASP A 54 -6.02 -4.31 12.90
N SER A 55 -5.45 -5.44 13.32
CA SER A 55 -5.13 -5.74 14.73
C SER A 55 -4.40 -7.08 14.88
N PRO A 56 -3.68 -7.34 16.00
CA PRO A 56 -3.12 -8.66 16.28
C PRO A 56 -4.22 -9.58 16.81
N SER A 57 -5.11 -10.05 15.94
CA SER A 57 -5.97 -11.19 16.29
C SER A 57 -5.21 -12.50 16.06
N SER A 58 -5.43 -13.41 17.01
CA SER A 58 -4.89 -14.76 17.10
C SER A 58 -4.79 -15.52 15.77
N ASP A 59 -3.77 -16.38 15.72
CA ASP A 59 -3.47 -17.37 14.69
C ASP A 59 -4.72 -17.88 13.93
N ASP A 60 -4.54 -17.99 12.61
CA ASP A 60 -5.36 -18.79 11.69
C ASP A 60 -6.65 -18.15 11.17
N ASP A 61 -6.53 -17.00 10.46
CA ASP A 61 -7.54 -16.66 9.46
C ASP A 61 -6.95 -16.01 8.21
N LEU A 62 -7.48 -16.47 7.08
CA LEU A 62 -7.11 -16.14 5.71
C LEU A 62 -7.22 -14.63 5.45
N LEU A 63 -6.39 -14.09 4.55
CA LEU A 63 -6.34 -12.67 4.15
C LEU A 63 -7.75 -12.11 3.86
N ASP A 64 -8.30 -11.31 4.79
CA ASP A 64 -9.49 -10.51 4.53
C ASP A 64 -9.07 -9.13 4.00
N TYR A 65 -9.14 -8.96 2.68
CA TYR A 65 -8.83 -7.70 1.98
C TYR A 65 -9.93 -6.62 2.14
N ARG A 66 -10.82 -6.74 3.14
CA ARG A 66 -11.90 -5.77 3.37
C ARG A 66 -11.41 -4.58 4.20
N CYS A 67 -10.83 -3.58 3.52
CA CYS A 67 -10.84 -2.21 4.08
C CYS A 67 -12.29 -1.75 4.23
N ARG A 68 -12.69 -1.32 5.43
CA ARG A 68 -14.04 -0.78 5.69
C ARG A 68 -14.30 0.44 4.82
N LEU A 69 -15.26 0.32 3.91
CA LEU A 69 -15.80 1.40 3.10
C LEU A 69 -16.63 2.33 4.00
N CYS A 70 -16.11 3.51 4.32
CA CYS A 70 -16.93 4.61 4.81
C CYS A 70 -17.34 5.47 3.61
N TRP A 71 -18.60 5.33 3.21
CA TRP A 71 -19.21 6.06 2.10
C TRP A 71 -19.42 7.54 2.44
N GLY A 72 -19.09 8.43 1.49
CA GLY A 72 -19.76 9.73 1.36
C GLY A 72 -18.89 10.93 0.97
N ARG A 73 -18.70 11.18 -0.34
CA ARG A 73 -18.98 12.47 -1.02
C ARG A 73 -18.65 12.40 -2.52
N ARG A 74 -19.44 13.13 -3.32
CA ARG A 74 -19.50 13.18 -4.80
C ARG A 74 -18.63 14.28 -5.40
N ASP A 75 -18.08 14.05 -6.60
CA ASP A 75 -18.12 14.87 -7.84
C ASP A 75 -17.23 14.22 -8.94
N PRO A 76 -17.40 14.51 -10.26
CA PRO A 76 -17.18 13.53 -11.33
C PRO A 76 -15.76 13.44 -11.95
N ILE A 77 -15.33 12.18 -12.14
CA ILE A 77 -14.51 11.54 -13.21
C ILE A 77 -13.34 12.36 -13.81
N ASP A 78 -12.17 12.17 -13.19
CA ASP A 78 -10.77 12.27 -13.67
C ASP A 78 -9.84 12.18 -12.43
N ALA A 79 -10.20 11.39 -11.41
CA ALA A 79 -9.57 11.47 -10.09
C ALA A 79 -8.23 10.71 -10.02
N ILE A 80 -8.05 9.69 -10.87
CA ILE A 80 -6.78 8.96 -10.96
C ILE A 80 -5.85 9.62 -11.99
N GLU A 81 -4.94 10.46 -11.48
CA GLU A 81 -3.89 11.10 -12.30
C GLU A 81 -2.77 10.13 -12.71
N PHE A 82 -2.53 9.07 -11.92
CA PHE A 82 -1.47 8.11 -12.16
C PHE A 82 -1.77 6.76 -11.50
N LEU A 83 -1.14 5.70 -12.00
CA LEU A 83 -1.13 4.37 -11.39
C LEU A 83 0.02 4.26 -10.38
N PRO A 84 -0.26 4.09 -9.07
CA PRO A 84 0.76 3.87 -8.07
C PRO A 84 1.33 2.46 -8.16
N GLY A 85 2.62 2.31 -7.84
CA GLY A 85 3.30 1.03 -7.71
C GLY A 85 4.33 1.06 -6.60
N ILE A 86 4.64 -0.12 -6.05
CA ILE A 86 5.75 -0.30 -5.12
C ILE A 86 6.74 -1.26 -5.76
N ILE A 87 7.99 -0.85 -5.85
CA ILE A 87 9.09 -1.71 -6.28
C ILE A 87 9.90 -2.09 -5.05
N VAL A 88 10.08 -3.39 -4.86
CA VAL A 88 10.92 -3.94 -3.80
C VAL A 88 12.07 -4.70 -4.43
N ILE A 89 13.30 -4.36 -4.04
CA ILE A 89 14.51 -5.03 -4.53
C ILE A 89 15.42 -5.23 -3.32
N LYS A 90 15.63 -6.49 -2.92
CA LYS A 90 16.44 -6.83 -1.74
C LYS A 90 15.99 -6.03 -0.50
N HIS A 91 16.83 -5.09 -0.04
CA HIS A 91 16.55 -4.28 1.12
C HIS A 91 15.66 -3.07 0.83
N ASP A 92 15.63 -2.58 -0.41
CA ASP A 92 15.12 -1.26 -0.72
C ASP A 92 13.71 -1.28 -1.28
N TRP A 93 12.91 -0.32 -0.83
CA TRP A 93 11.51 -0.19 -1.19
C TRP A 93 11.28 1.20 -1.77
N TYR A 94 10.61 1.24 -2.92
CA TYR A 94 10.38 2.45 -3.68
C TYR A 94 8.93 2.57 -4.07
N PHE A 95 8.41 3.79 -4.03
CA PHE A 95 7.16 4.16 -4.68
C PHE A 95 7.46 4.63 -6.10
N VAL A 96 6.61 4.24 -7.03
CA VAL A 96 6.59 4.72 -8.41
C VAL A 96 5.19 5.14 -8.79
N ALA A 97 5.09 6.14 -9.63
CA ALA A 97 3.85 6.57 -10.24
C ALA A 97 3.98 6.41 -11.75
N THR A 98 2.96 5.90 -12.41
CA THR A 98 2.91 5.80 -13.88
C THR A 98 1.73 6.60 -14.40
N ASP A 99 1.98 7.65 -15.18
CA ASP A 99 0.93 8.37 -15.91
C ASP A 99 0.90 7.95 -17.38
N LEU A 100 -0.10 8.46 -18.11
CA LEU A 100 -0.10 8.46 -19.57
C LEU A 100 0.35 9.83 -20.06
N ASP A 101 1.25 9.87 -21.03
CA ASP A 101 1.58 11.11 -21.71
C ASP A 101 0.44 11.58 -22.62
N ARG A 102 0.61 12.77 -23.21
CA ARG A 102 -0.38 13.36 -24.15
C ARG A 102 -0.70 12.51 -25.38
N PHE A 103 0.06 11.44 -25.64
CA PHE A 103 -0.12 10.51 -26.74
C PHE A 103 -0.60 9.13 -26.25
N GLY A 104 -0.94 8.99 -24.97
CA GLY A 104 -1.40 7.73 -24.38
C GLY A 104 -0.28 6.72 -24.10
N LYS A 105 0.99 7.14 -24.11
CA LYS A 105 2.12 6.26 -23.76
C LYS A 105 2.39 6.33 -22.26
N ALA A 106 2.49 5.17 -21.62
CA ALA A 106 2.83 5.08 -20.20
C ALA A 106 4.22 5.67 -19.92
N ARG A 107 4.32 6.54 -18.91
CA ARG A 107 5.59 7.04 -18.37
C ARG A 107 5.62 6.81 -16.86
N THR A 108 6.67 6.15 -16.41
CA THR A 108 6.91 5.92 -14.99
C THR A 108 7.86 6.98 -14.45
N PHE A 109 7.42 7.71 -13.44
CA PHE A 109 8.24 8.70 -12.74
C PHE A 109 9.30 8.04 -11.85
N GLU A 110 10.32 8.82 -11.50
CA GLU A 110 11.46 8.35 -10.69
C GLU A 110 11.02 7.74 -9.34
N ARG A 111 11.86 6.82 -8.85
CA ARG A 111 11.61 6.00 -7.67
C ARG A 111 11.75 6.84 -6.40
N ILE A 112 10.66 7.07 -5.69
CA ILE A 112 10.67 7.73 -4.38
C ILE A 112 10.99 6.67 -3.31
N PRO A 113 12.08 6.82 -2.51
CA PRO A 113 12.41 5.84 -1.49
C PRO A 113 11.38 5.84 -0.35
N LEU A 114 10.80 4.68 -0.06
CA LEU A 114 9.87 4.47 1.06
C LEU A 114 10.62 4.10 2.35
N GLY A 115 11.74 3.40 2.22
CA GLY A 115 12.58 2.93 3.31
C GLY A 115 13.35 1.67 2.93
N SER A 116 13.99 1.03 3.91
CA SER A 116 14.75 -0.19 3.66
C SER A 116 14.73 -1.17 4.84
N THR A 117 15.02 -2.43 4.57
CA THR A 117 15.19 -3.46 5.63
C THR A 117 16.65 -3.63 6.08
N GLU A 118 17.58 -2.85 5.52
CA GLU A 118 19.01 -2.92 5.81
C GLU A 118 19.35 -2.37 7.20
N SER A 119 18.53 -1.46 7.74
CA SER A 119 18.75 -0.87 9.06
C SER A 119 17.47 -0.73 9.85
N ILE A 120 17.60 -0.63 11.18
CA ILE A 120 16.47 -0.41 12.10
C ILE A 120 15.72 0.89 11.75
N LEU A 121 16.46 1.98 11.49
CA LEU A 121 15.87 3.26 11.07
C LEU A 121 15.18 3.14 9.71
N GLY A 122 15.79 2.43 8.76
CA GLY A 122 15.20 2.15 7.45
C GLY A 122 13.84 1.44 7.58
N ILE A 123 13.72 0.50 8.51
CA ILE A 123 12.47 -0.24 8.75
C ILE A 123 11.41 0.67 9.36
N TYR A 124 11.79 1.59 10.26
CA TYR A 124 10.83 2.57 10.77
C TYR A 124 10.37 3.55 9.68
N LYS A 125 11.27 4.04 8.84
CA LYS A 125 10.89 4.85 7.66
C LYS A 125 9.93 4.09 6.76
N LEU A 126 10.27 2.83 6.44
CA LEU A 126 9.41 1.96 5.65
C LEU A 126 8.03 1.76 6.30
N SER A 127 7.94 1.67 7.63
CA SER A 127 6.67 1.49 8.35
C SER A 127 5.79 2.71 8.16
N MET A 128 6.34 3.89 8.45
CA MET A 128 5.62 5.16 8.34
C MET A 128 5.15 5.42 6.92
N SER A 129 6.02 5.18 5.94
CA SER A 129 5.69 5.38 4.52
C SER A 129 4.57 4.45 4.06
N LEU A 130 4.61 3.18 4.46
CA LEU A 130 3.55 2.22 4.10
C LEU A 130 2.23 2.54 4.82
N LEU A 131 2.25 2.92 6.10
CA LEU A 131 1.04 3.37 6.82
C LEU A 131 0.40 4.58 6.13
N LYS A 132 1.21 5.57 5.73
CA LYS A 132 0.74 6.74 4.99
C LYS A 132 0.17 6.38 3.63
N LEU A 133 0.80 5.43 2.94
CA LEU A 133 0.30 4.94 1.67
C LEU A 133 -1.02 4.18 1.84
N CYS A 134 -1.15 3.33 2.86
CA CYS A 134 -2.41 2.64 3.17
C CYS A 134 -3.53 3.63 3.48
N GLN A 135 -3.26 4.67 4.27
CA GLN A 135 -4.21 5.75 4.53
C GLN A 135 -4.63 6.44 3.23
N TRP A 136 -3.68 6.87 2.40
CA TRP A 136 -3.98 7.50 1.11
C TRP A 136 -4.77 6.59 0.16
N VAL A 137 -4.42 5.29 0.13
CA VAL A 137 -5.14 4.30 -0.67
C VAL A 137 -6.60 4.22 -0.22
N ARG A 138 -6.83 4.13 1.09
CA ARG A 138 -8.16 4.00 1.68
C ARG A 138 -9.00 5.26 1.48
N ASP A 139 -8.42 6.42 1.74
CA ASP A 139 -9.16 7.68 1.86
C ASP A 139 -9.36 8.37 0.50
N GLN A 140 -8.50 8.09 -0.49
CA GLN A 140 -8.50 8.82 -1.77
C GLN A 140 -8.45 7.89 -2.98
N TYR A 141 -7.44 7.01 -3.08
CA TYR A 141 -7.20 6.26 -4.31
C TYR A 141 -8.24 5.18 -4.59
N TRP A 142 -8.64 4.41 -3.57
CA TRP A 142 -9.59 3.31 -3.74
C TRP A 142 -10.98 3.79 -4.16
N PRO A 143 -11.57 4.83 -3.53
CA PRO A 143 -12.81 5.43 -4.02
C PRO A 143 -12.70 5.88 -5.48
N ALA A 144 -11.62 6.59 -5.84
CA ALA A 144 -11.37 7.03 -7.21
C ALA A 144 -11.25 5.84 -8.18
N PHE A 145 -10.60 4.74 -7.76
CA PHE A 145 -10.43 3.54 -8.58
C PHE A 145 -11.75 2.82 -8.84
N GLN A 146 -12.62 2.74 -7.82
CA GLN A 146 -13.94 2.14 -7.96
C GLN A 146 -14.82 2.91 -8.96
N ALA A 147 -14.75 4.24 -8.94
CA ALA A 147 -15.47 5.12 -9.84
C ALA A 147 -14.88 5.08 -11.26
N ASP A 148 -13.60 5.44 -11.41
CA ASP A 148 -12.97 5.71 -12.71
C ASP A 148 -12.62 4.43 -13.50
N ILE A 149 -12.24 3.35 -12.81
CA ILE A 149 -11.74 2.12 -13.47
C ILE A 149 -12.78 1.00 -13.43
N LEU A 150 -13.41 0.77 -12.28
CA LEU A 150 -14.33 -0.35 -12.11
C LEU A 150 -15.79 -0.02 -12.49
N ASN A 151 -16.12 1.27 -12.72
CA ASN A 151 -17.48 1.74 -13.04
C ASN A 151 -18.56 1.27 -12.04
N LEU A 152 -18.20 1.04 -10.78
CA LEU A 152 -19.12 0.46 -9.78
C LEU A 152 -20.24 1.42 -9.35
N GLU A 153 -20.14 2.70 -9.68
CA GLU A 153 -21.15 3.71 -9.36
C GLU A 153 -22.28 3.79 -10.40
N ALA A 154 -22.06 3.30 -11.63
CA ALA A 154 -23.03 3.40 -12.72
C ALA A 154 -24.20 2.39 -12.61
N GLN A 155 -24.07 1.34 -11.80
CA GLN A 155 -25.05 0.25 -11.76
C GLN A 155 -26.23 0.46 -10.80
N VAL A 156 -26.19 1.46 -9.92
CA VAL A 156 -27.29 1.74 -8.98
C VAL A 156 -28.41 2.56 -9.64
N ALA A 157 -28.13 3.31 -10.71
CA ALA A 157 -29.11 4.19 -11.36
C ALA A 157 -30.02 3.50 -12.39
N SER A 158 -29.69 2.30 -12.85
CA SER A 158 -30.46 1.60 -13.91
C SER A 158 -31.53 0.63 -13.40
N GLY A 159 -31.68 0.48 -12.07
CA GLY A 159 -32.60 -0.49 -11.45
C GLY A 159 -33.99 0.04 -11.08
N GLU A 160 -34.21 1.36 -11.05
CA GLU A 160 -35.45 1.95 -10.52
C GLU A 160 -36.42 2.52 -11.57
N ALA A 161 -36.11 2.46 -12.87
CA ALA A 161 -36.97 3.02 -13.93
C ALA A 161 -38.00 2.03 -14.52
N GLY A 162 -38.35 0.94 -13.81
CA GLY A 162 -39.18 -0.16 -14.34
C GLY A 162 -40.41 -0.54 -13.52
N ALA A 163 -40.80 0.22 -12.50
CA ALA A 163 -41.97 -0.09 -11.69
C ALA A 163 -42.72 1.18 -11.25
N ALA A 164 -43.53 1.74 -12.16
CA ALA A 164 -44.70 2.56 -11.84
C ALA A 164 -45.68 2.53 -13.00
#